data_AF-A0A8S3G437-F1
#
_entry.id   AF-A0A8S3G437-F1
#
_cell.length_a   1.000
_cell.length_b   1.000
_cell.length_c   1.000
_cell.angle_alpha   90.00
_cell.angle_beta   90.00
_cell.angle_gamma   90.00
#
_symmetry.space_group_name_H-M   'P 1'
#
loop_
_entity.id
_entity.type
_entity.pdbx_description
1 polymer ?
#
loop_
_entity_poly.entity_id
_entity_poly.type
_entity_poly.pdbx_seq_one_letter_code
_entity_poly.pdbx_strand_id
1 'polypeptide(L)'
;GIFPQVDHIVRYYESRRCAHPFLTFSQRRYIQYLCDLSFGIIEKPHFTELILKTINLSPVPLFNRERNGCRPYVDVFNQDYKKIFSTYQEPNKLRVFCATDGVCPIPLNIPFNGDLTIHVSHAPVGLSLHAHV
;
A
#
# COMPACT_ATOMS: atom_id res chain seq x y z
N GLY A 1 -17.66 4.81 -23.87
CA GLY A 1 -16.25 5.22 -24.08
C GLY A 1 -15.64 4.45 -25.23
N ILE A 2 -14.47 4.88 -25.73
CA ILE A 2 -13.82 4.33 -26.95
C ILE A 2 -13.26 2.91 -26.74
N PHE A 3 -12.87 2.56 -25.50
CA PHE A 3 -12.32 1.24 -25.17
C PHE A 3 -12.95 0.70 -23.88
N PRO A 4 -13.50 -0.54 -23.87
CA PRO A 4 -14.09 -1.15 -22.68
C PRO A 4 -13.08 -1.84 -21.75
N GLN A 5 -11.84 -2.05 -22.22
CA GLN A 5 -10.79 -2.78 -21.49
C GLN A 5 -9.62 -1.85 -21.17
N VAL A 6 -9.14 -1.90 -19.92
CA VAL A 6 -8.04 -1.05 -19.45
C VAL A 6 -6.76 -1.26 -20.22
N ASP A 7 -6.43 -2.49 -20.61
CA ASP A 7 -5.22 -2.76 -21.38
C ASP A 7 -5.19 -2.02 -22.72
N HIS A 8 -6.33 -1.85 -23.38
CA HIS A 8 -6.42 -1.07 -24.62
C HIS A 8 -6.20 0.42 -24.36
N ILE A 9 -6.75 0.96 -23.27
CA ILE A 9 -6.56 2.35 -22.87
C ILE A 9 -5.09 2.61 -22.53
N VAL A 10 -4.48 1.72 -21.74
CA VAL A 10 -3.09 1.86 -21.31
C VAL A 10 -2.15 1.77 -22.49
N ARG A 11 -2.32 0.77 -23.39
CA ARG A 11 -1.51 0.65 -24.61
C ARG A 11 -1.67 1.86 -25.53
N TYR A 12 -2.89 2.36 -25.70
CA TYR A 12 -3.14 3.57 -26.48
C TYR A 12 -2.42 4.77 -25.86
N TYR A 13 -2.58 4.99 -24.56
CA TYR A 13 -1.92 6.07 -23.81
C TYR A 13 -0.38 6.00 -23.93
N GLU A 14 0.20 4.82 -23.71
CA GLU A 14 1.64 4.57 -23.83
C GLU A 14 2.14 4.81 -25.26
N SER A 15 1.38 4.40 -26.30
CA SER A 15 1.76 4.59 -27.71
C SER A 15 1.83 6.05 -28.16
N ARG A 16 1.20 6.97 -27.42
CA ARG A 16 1.12 8.40 -27.74
C ARG A 16 2.13 9.23 -26.94
N ARG A 17 2.96 8.61 -26.10
CA ARG A 17 3.94 9.28 -25.21
C ARG A 17 5.35 8.80 -25.54
N CYS A 18 6.27 9.73 -25.83
CA CYS A 18 7.66 9.40 -26.21
C CYS A 18 8.52 8.86 -25.05
N ALA A 19 8.12 9.09 -23.80
CA ALA A 19 8.74 8.53 -22.60
C ALA A 19 7.77 7.52 -22.00
N HIS A 20 8.16 6.25 -21.92
CA HIS A 20 7.35 5.13 -21.45
C HIS A 20 6.89 5.34 -19.99
N PRO A 21 5.72 5.96 -19.72
CA PRO A 21 5.31 6.26 -18.37
C PRO A 21 4.63 4.99 -17.86
N PHE A 22 5.40 4.06 -17.30
CA PHE A 22 4.84 2.87 -16.69
C PHE A 22 3.84 3.29 -15.62
N LEU A 23 2.55 3.12 -15.90
CA LEU A 23 1.50 3.34 -14.92
C LEU A 23 1.68 2.35 -13.78
N THR A 24 1.65 2.85 -12.55
CA THR A 24 1.68 1.99 -11.36
C THR A 24 0.43 1.11 -11.31
N PHE A 25 0.50 -0.01 -10.58
CA PHE A 25 -0.67 -0.88 -10.39
C PHE A 25 -1.87 -0.13 -9.80
N SER A 26 -1.63 0.83 -8.89
CA SER A 26 -2.69 1.67 -8.34
C SER A 26 -3.31 2.57 -9.41
N GLN A 27 -2.50 3.22 -10.26
CA GLN A 27 -3.03 4.03 -11.37
C GLN A 27 -3.87 3.19 -12.33
N ARG A 28 -3.41 1.98 -12.71
CA ARG A 28 -4.18 1.06 -13.57
C ARG A 28 -5.52 0.66 -12.92
N ARG A 29 -5.53 0.38 -11.61
CA ARG A 29 -6.75 0.07 -10.86
C ARG A 29 -7.76 1.22 -10.88
N TYR A 30 -7.30 2.46 -10.68
CA TYR A 30 -8.18 3.63 -10.75
C TYR A 30 -8.78 3.83 -12.15
N ILE A 31 -8.01 3.59 -13.21
CA ILE A 31 -8.53 3.61 -14.59
C ILE A 31 -9.61 2.54 -14.75
N GLN A 32 -9.42 1.34 -14.20
CA GLN A 32 -10.44 0.27 -14.22
C GLN A 32 -11.73 0.72 -13.53
N TYR A 33 -11.64 1.30 -12.33
CA TYR A 33 -12.83 1.82 -11.63
C TYR A 33 -13.61 2.83 -12.46
N LEU A 34 -12.91 3.77 -13.12
CA LEU A 34 -13.54 4.75 -14.00
C LEU A 34 -14.18 4.09 -15.24
N CYS A 35 -13.55 3.07 -15.80
CA CYS A 35 -14.12 2.30 -16.91
C CYS A 35 -15.41 1.61 -16.46
N ASP A 36 -15.36 0.88 -15.35
CA ASP A 36 -16.51 0.13 -14.84
C ASP A 36 -17.71 1.04 -14.57
N LEU A 37 -17.47 2.22 -14.00
CA LEU A 37 -18.50 3.25 -13.80
C LEU A 37 -19.02 3.82 -15.13
N SER A 38 -18.12 4.17 -16.05
CA SER A 38 -18.47 4.81 -17.33
C SER A 38 -19.25 3.89 -18.27
N PHE A 39 -19.05 2.57 -18.15
CA PHE A 39 -19.74 1.54 -18.92
C PHE A 39 -20.90 0.90 -18.16
N GLY A 40 -21.20 1.35 -16.94
CA GLY A 40 -22.29 0.81 -16.11
C GLY A 40 -22.10 -0.65 -15.71
N ILE A 41 -20.86 -1.13 -15.68
CA ILE A 41 -20.50 -2.49 -15.23
C ILE A 41 -20.74 -2.62 -13.71
N ILE A 42 -20.48 -1.53 -12.98
CA ILE A 42 -20.75 -1.43 -11.55
C ILE A 42 -21.74 -0.29 -11.27
N GLU A 43 -22.53 -0.46 -10.21
CA GLU A 43 -23.39 0.60 -9.69
C GLU A 43 -22.58 1.71 -9.01
N LYS A 44 -23.27 2.81 -8.66
CA LYS A 44 -22.68 3.92 -7.91
C LYS A 44 -22.06 3.38 -6.59
N PRO A 45 -20.79 3.70 -6.29
CA PRO A 45 -20.15 3.27 -5.05
C PRO A 45 -20.94 3.74 -3.82
N HIS A 46 -21.05 2.88 -2.81
CA HIS A 46 -21.69 3.23 -1.54
C HIS A 46 -20.78 4.13 -0.69
N PHE A 47 -21.37 4.79 0.32
CA PHE A 47 -20.64 5.65 1.27
C PHE A 47 -20.51 5.03 2.67
N THR A 48 -20.72 3.72 2.81
CA THR A 48 -20.52 3.02 4.08
C THR A 48 -19.06 3.11 4.53
N GLU A 49 -18.85 3.43 5.82
CA GLU A 49 -17.54 3.39 6.45
C GLU A 49 -17.06 1.94 6.58
N LEU A 50 -15.77 1.72 6.30
CA LEU A 50 -15.10 0.43 6.42
C LEU A 50 -14.05 0.50 7.53
N ILE A 51 -13.75 -0.64 8.17
CA ILE A 51 -12.68 -0.73 9.17
C ILE A 51 -11.53 -1.56 8.59
N LEU A 52 -10.38 -0.92 8.39
CA LEU A 52 -9.13 -1.59 8.05
C LEU A 52 -8.57 -2.26 9.31
N LYS A 53 -8.88 -3.54 9.49
CA LYS A 53 -8.52 -4.30 10.70
C LYS A 53 -7.03 -4.64 10.76
N THR A 54 -6.50 -5.29 9.74
CA THR A 54 -5.15 -5.88 9.73
C THR A 54 -4.60 -5.95 8.31
N ILE A 55 -3.29 -5.74 8.15
CA ILE A 55 -2.55 -6.05 6.92
C ILE A 55 -1.71 -7.28 7.18
N ASN A 56 -1.81 -8.28 6.31
CA ASN A 56 -0.98 -9.48 6.37
C ASN A 56 0.01 -9.47 5.20
N LEU A 57 1.31 -9.44 5.48
CA LEU A 57 2.35 -9.62 4.46
C LEU A 57 2.72 -11.09 4.40
N SER A 58 2.52 -11.73 3.25
CA SER A 58 2.81 -13.15 3.03
C SER A 58 3.36 -13.35 1.61
N PRO A 59 4.51 -14.04 1.44
CA PRO A 59 5.41 -14.51 2.50
C PRO A 59 6.07 -13.34 3.24
N VAL A 60 6.71 -13.61 4.39
CA VAL A 60 7.47 -12.58 5.13
C VAL A 60 8.57 -11.97 4.23
N PRO A 61 8.55 -10.64 3.98
CA PRO A 61 9.60 -9.99 3.20
C PRO A 61 10.98 -10.05 3.88
N LEU A 62 12.04 -10.22 3.10
CA LEU A 62 13.42 -10.40 3.57
C LEU A 62 14.26 -9.11 3.41
N PHE A 63 13.80 -8.04 4.06
CA PHE A 63 14.38 -6.69 3.95
C PHE A 63 15.52 -6.39 4.92
N ASN A 64 15.68 -7.17 5.99
CA ASN A 64 16.79 -6.97 6.91
C ASN A 64 18.14 -7.33 6.25
N ARG A 65 19.24 -6.90 6.88
CA ARG A 65 20.60 -7.12 6.35
C ARG A 65 20.93 -8.58 6.13
N GLU A 66 20.49 -9.45 7.04
CA GLU A 66 20.69 -10.90 6.99
C GLU A 66 19.83 -11.61 5.95
N ARG A 67 18.93 -10.89 5.26
CA ARG A 67 17.99 -11.44 4.26
C ARG A 67 17.17 -12.62 4.79
N ASN A 68 16.84 -12.61 6.07
CA ASN A 68 16.07 -13.66 6.73
C ASN A 68 14.75 -13.13 7.35
N GLY A 69 14.44 -11.84 7.18
CA GLY A 69 13.23 -11.27 7.77
C GLY A 69 13.04 -9.77 7.53
N CYS A 70 12.08 -9.17 8.24
CA CYS A 70 11.84 -7.73 8.25
C CYS A 70 11.32 -7.24 9.61
N ARG A 71 11.40 -5.92 9.82
CA ARG A 71 10.77 -5.21 10.93
C ARG A 71 9.80 -4.18 10.36
N PRO A 72 8.60 -4.59 9.93
CA PRO A 72 7.73 -3.73 9.16
C PRO A 72 6.92 -2.77 10.04
N TYR A 73 6.59 -1.62 9.48
CA TYR A 73 5.61 -0.68 10.01
C TYR A 73 4.73 -0.16 8.87
N VAL A 74 3.58 0.40 9.22
CA VAL A 74 2.58 0.89 8.27
C VAL A 74 2.28 2.36 8.54
N ASP A 75 2.29 3.16 7.49
CA ASP A 75 1.71 4.51 7.46
C ASP A 75 0.44 4.49 6.59
N VAL A 76 -0.62 5.15 7.05
CA VAL A 76 -1.88 5.28 6.30
C VAL A 76 -2.16 6.75 6.04
N PHE A 77 -2.53 7.05 4.79
CA PHE A 77 -2.83 8.39 4.30
C PHE A 77 -4.25 8.42 3.72
N ASN A 78 -4.94 9.54 3.90
CA ASN A 78 -6.27 9.77 3.31
C ASN A 78 -6.16 10.25 1.85
N GLN A 79 -7.32 10.54 1.24
CA GLN A 79 -7.44 11.08 -0.12
C GLN A 79 -6.63 12.37 -0.40
N ASP A 80 -6.41 13.20 0.62
CA ASP A 80 -5.61 14.44 0.52
C ASP A 80 -4.11 14.19 0.74
N TYR A 81 -3.70 12.91 0.78
CA TYR A 81 -2.34 12.46 1.08
C TYR A 81 -1.83 12.93 2.45
N LYS A 82 -2.74 13.20 3.39
CA LYS A 82 -2.41 13.49 4.79
C LYS A 82 -2.27 12.17 5.55
N LYS A 83 -1.14 11.99 6.24
CA LYS A 83 -0.95 10.84 7.14
C LYS A 83 -1.96 10.91 8.29
N ILE A 84 -2.81 9.89 8.39
CA ILE A 84 -3.84 9.78 9.42
C ILE A 84 -3.50 8.74 10.50
N PHE A 85 -2.57 7.83 10.20
CA PHE A 85 -2.14 6.80 11.14
C PHE A 85 -0.71 6.32 10.85
N SER A 86 -0.02 5.87 11.89
CA SER A 86 1.26 5.17 11.78
C SER A 86 1.41 4.13 12.88
N THR A 87 1.92 2.94 12.57
CA THR A 87 2.39 1.98 13.58
C THR A 87 3.80 2.29 14.06
N TYR A 88 4.50 3.25 13.45
CA TYR A 88 5.87 3.67 13.81
C TYR A 88 5.87 4.69 14.96
N GLN A 89 5.13 4.41 16.03
CA GLN A 89 5.05 5.31 17.20
C GLN A 89 6.12 4.97 18.24
N GLU A 90 6.37 3.66 18.43
CA GLU A 90 7.36 3.15 19.38
C GLU A 90 8.34 2.23 18.63
N PRO A 91 9.38 2.76 17.97
CA PRO A 91 10.27 1.97 17.11
C PRO A 91 10.92 0.77 17.80
N ASN A 92 11.12 0.86 19.12
CA ASN A 92 11.69 -0.20 19.94
C ASN A 92 10.71 -1.37 20.19
N LYS A 93 9.39 -1.15 20.01
CA LYS A 93 8.35 -2.16 20.17
C LYS A 93 7.93 -2.80 18.84
N LEU A 94 8.50 -2.38 17.72
CA LEU A 94 8.19 -2.98 16.42
C LEU A 94 8.66 -4.43 16.38
N ARG A 95 7.71 -5.34 16.15
CA ARG A 95 8.00 -6.77 16.01
C ARG A 95 8.89 -7.03 14.80
N VAL A 96 9.91 -7.85 15.00
CA VAL A 96 10.71 -8.45 13.93
C VAL A 96 10.05 -9.77 13.53
N PHE A 97 9.95 -10.00 12.22
CA PHE A 97 9.49 -11.23 11.63
C PHE A 97 10.63 -11.86 10.84
N CYS A 98 10.70 -13.18 10.84
CA CYS A 98 11.65 -13.98 10.08
C CYS A 98 10.93 -14.90 9.10
N ALA A 99 11.67 -15.51 8.18
CA ALA A 99 11.09 -16.36 7.13
C ALA A 99 10.22 -17.50 7.70
N THR A 100 10.57 -18.05 8.86
CA THR A 100 9.82 -19.14 9.52
C THR A 100 8.50 -18.69 10.14
N ASP A 101 8.25 -17.39 10.34
CA ASP A 101 6.94 -16.89 10.77
C ASP A 101 5.87 -17.07 9.66
N GLY A 102 6.27 -17.16 8.38
CA GLY A 102 5.38 -17.36 7.22
C GLY A 102 4.54 -16.13 6.83
N VAL A 103 3.98 -15.42 7.82
CA VAL A 103 3.16 -14.22 7.64
C VAL A 103 3.53 -13.15 8.67
N CYS A 104 3.45 -11.88 8.25
CA CYS A 104 3.54 -10.72 9.13
C CYS A 104 2.17 -10.04 9.26
N PRO A 105 1.40 -10.32 10.33
CA PRO A 105 0.19 -9.57 10.64
C PRO A 105 0.53 -8.24 11.31
N ILE A 106 -0.03 -7.14 10.77
CA ILE A 106 0.11 -5.78 11.28
C ILE A 106 -1.29 -5.25 11.61
N PRO A 107 -1.69 -5.22 12.91
CA PRO A 107 -3.00 -4.72 13.31
C PRO A 107 -3.07 -3.20 13.19
N LEU A 108 -4.21 -2.68 12.73
CA LEU A 108 -4.44 -1.25 12.46
C LEU A 108 -5.73 -0.74 13.12
N ASN A 109 -6.85 -1.42 12.88
CA ASN A 109 -8.18 -1.04 13.36
C ASN A 109 -8.56 0.44 13.08
N ILE A 110 -8.47 0.84 11.81
CA ILE A 110 -8.70 2.23 11.37
C ILE A 110 -10.01 2.32 10.57
N PRO A 111 -10.99 3.14 10.99
CA PRO A 111 -12.16 3.44 10.17
C PRO A 111 -11.76 4.33 8.98
N PHE A 112 -12.36 4.10 7.82
CA PHE A 112 -12.16 4.91 6.62
C PHE A 112 -13.37 4.92 5.70
N ASN A 113 -13.46 5.99 4.92
CA ASN A 113 -14.37 6.13 3.80
C ASN A 113 -13.63 6.77 2.63
N GLY A 114 -13.88 6.29 1.41
CA GLY A 114 -13.19 6.77 0.21
C GLY A 114 -11.76 6.22 0.08
N ASP A 115 -10.87 7.07 -0.42
CA ASP A 115 -9.54 6.66 -0.87
C ASP A 115 -8.51 6.61 0.26
N LEU A 116 -7.75 5.52 0.30
CA LEU A 116 -6.63 5.33 1.20
C LEU A 116 -5.36 5.01 0.42
N THR A 117 -4.25 5.58 0.89
CA THR A 117 -2.90 5.14 0.51
C THR A 117 -2.23 4.50 1.72
N ILE A 118 -1.69 3.31 1.54
CA ILE A 118 -1.05 2.52 2.60
C ILE A 118 0.41 2.30 2.20
N HIS A 119 1.33 2.74 3.06
CA HIS A 119 2.76 2.49 2.90
C HIS A 119 3.22 1.47 3.93
N VAL A 120 3.89 0.42 3.45
CA VAL A 120 4.53 -0.59 4.29
C VAL A 120 6.03 -0.44 4.15
N SER A 121 6.73 -0.25 5.27
CA SER A 121 8.15 0.10 5.28
C SER A 121 8.93 -0.76 6.27
N HIS A 122 10.20 -1.02 6.00
CA HIS A 122 11.11 -1.70 6.92
C HIS A 122 11.80 -0.69 7.85
N ALA A 123 11.60 -0.82 9.16
CA ALA A 123 12.24 0.05 10.15
C ALA A 123 13.74 -0.20 10.23
N PRO A 124 14.60 0.84 10.09
CA PRO A 124 16.05 0.70 10.23
C PRO A 124 16.38 0.24 11.64
N VAL A 125 17.39 -0.61 11.84
CA VAL A 125 17.84 -1.02 13.18
C VAL A 125 18.15 0.23 14.00
N GLY A 126 17.54 0.34 15.19
CA GLY A 126 17.80 1.48 16.06
C GLY A 126 19.27 1.49 16.45
N LEU A 127 19.96 2.61 16.25
CA LEU A 127 21.23 2.85 16.93
C LEU A 127 20.91 2.82 18.43
N SER A 128 21.44 1.83 19.16
CA SER A 128 21.59 1.99 20.60
C SER A 128 22.41 3.25 20.81
N LEU A 129 21.84 4.28 21.42
CA LEU A 129 22.57 5.44 21.91
C LEU A 129 23.45 4.99 23.09
N HIS A 130 24.52 4.27 22.78
CA HIS A 130 25.71 4.09 23.59
C HIS A 130 26.91 4.62 22.78
N ALA A 131 26.81 5.86 22.33
CA ALA A 131 28.00 6.65 22.05
C ALA A 131 28.31 7.38 23.36
N HIS A 132 29.21 6.80 24.15
CA HIS A 132 29.88 7.51 25.22
C HIS A 132 30.58 8.74 24.62
N VAL A 133 30.22 9.92 25.13
CA VAL A 133 31.10 11.09 25.17
C VAL A 133 31.17 11.50 26.63
#